data_AF-A0A4U2DF52-F1
#
_entry.id   AF-A0A4U2DF52-F1
#
_cell.length_a   1.000
_cell.length_b   1.000
_cell.length_c   1.000
_cell.angle_alpha   90.00
_cell.angle_beta   90.00
_cell.angle_gamma   90.00
#
_symmetry.space_group_name_H-M   'P 1'
#
loop_
_entity.id
_entity.type
_entity.pdbx_description
1 polymer ?
#
loop_
_entity_poly.entity_id
_entity_poly.type
_entity_poly.pdbx_seq_one_letter_code
_entity_poly.pdbx_strand_id
1 'polypeptide(L)'
;LYAACILTLVGIGALDDKFDLSFQLRFAIQASLSVAMMIVGGIELNTIGDILGSGEVVTLGWFGYFVTIFAVVGAINAFNMVDGIDGLLGG
;
A
#
# COMPACT_ATOMS: atom_id res chain seq x y z
N LEU A 1 -12.34 5.81 9.41
CA LEU A 1 -11.23 4.91 9.05
C LEU A 1 -10.40 5.50 7.91
N TYR A 2 -10.92 5.56 6.69
CA TYR A 2 -10.17 6.00 5.50
C TYR A 2 -9.49 7.38 5.64
N ALA A 3 -10.20 8.39 6.14
CA ALA A 3 -9.62 9.72 6.37
C ALA A 3 -8.45 9.70 7.38
N ALA A 4 -8.51 8.86 8.41
CA ALA A 4 -7.42 8.70 9.38
C ALA A 4 -6.20 8.03 8.72
N CYS A 5 -6.43 6.97 7.91
CA CYS A 5 -5.37 6.32 7.15
C CYS A 5 -4.66 7.30 6.20
N ILE A 6 -5.43 8.12 5.46
CA ILE A 6 -4.89 9.14 4.57
C ILE A 6 -4.05 10.16 5.35
N LEU A 7 -4.57 10.68 6.47
CA LEU A 7 -3.83 11.62 7.32
C LEU A 7 -2.54 11.02 7.88
N THR A 8 -2.55 9.75 8.29
CA THR A 8 -1.35 9.05 8.77
C THR A 8 -0.33 8.85 7.64
N LEU A 9 -0.76 8.47 6.44
CA LEU A 9 0.14 8.30 5.29
C LEU A 9 0.76 9.63 4.86
N VAL A 10 -0.03 10.70 4.77
CA VAL A 10 0.46 12.06 4.47
C VAL A 10 1.42 12.54 5.57
N GLY A 11 1.06 12.30 6.84
CA GLY A 11 1.91 12.64 7.98
C GLY A 11 3.25 11.90 7.94
N ILE A 12 3.25 10.60 7.61
CA ILE A 12 4.48 9.81 7.48
C ILE A 12 5.33 10.28 6.31
N GLY A 13 4.73 10.60 5.16
CA GLY A 13 5.46 11.18 4.02
C GLY A 13 6.15 12.49 4.40
N ALA A 14 5.42 13.42 5.01
CA ALA A 14 5.98 14.70 5.46
C ALA A 14 7.04 14.55 6.56
N LEU A 15 6.92 13.53 7.43
CA LEU A 15 7.87 13.26 8.49
C LEU A 15 9.13 12.58 7.94
N ASP A 16 9.00 11.72 6.92
CA ASP A 16 10.10 11.12 6.17
C ASP A 16 10.97 12.20 5.51
N ASP A 17 10.35 13.16 4.82
CA ASP A 17 11.05 14.27 4.16
C ASP A 17 11.89 15.11 5.13
N LYS A 18 11.46 15.21 6.40
CA LYS A 18 12.10 16.05 7.41
C LYS A 18 13.14 15.29 8.25
N PHE A 19 12.93 14.00 8.49
CA PHE A 19 13.70 13.22 9.46
C PHE A 19 14.41 12.00 8.88
N ASP A 20 14.33 11.77 7.56
CA ASP A 20 14.96 10.67 6.84
C ASP A 20 14.65 9.32 7.53
N LEU A 21 13.35 8.99 7.58
CA LEU A 21 12.87 7.88 8.38
C LEU A 21 13.37 6.56 7.81
N SER A 22 13.74 5.63 8.70
CA SER A 22 14.18 4.31 8.26
C SER A 22 13.08 3.58 7.49
N PHE A 23 13.46 2.90 6.41
CA PHE A 23 12.53 2.14 5.57
C PHE A 23 11.70 1.12 6.38
N GLN A 24 12.30 0.58 7.45
CA GLN A 24 11.65 -0.38 8.35
C GLN A 24 10.46 0.24 9.08
N LEU A 25 10.58 1.50 9.52
CA LEU A 25 9.49 2.21 10.20
C LEU A 25 8.35 2.52 9.22
N ARG A 26 8.69 2.99 8.01
CA ARG A 26 7.70 3.27 6.95
C ARG A 26 6.92 2.01 6.59
N PHE A 27 7.63 0.91 6.38
CA PHE A 27 7.03 -0.38 6.06
C PHE A 27 6.14 -0.89 7.19
N ALA A 28 6.57 -0.80 8.45
CA ALA A 28 5.77 -1.22 9.60
C ALA A 28 4.45 -0.43 9.72
N ILE A 29 4.48 0.88 9.47
CA ILE A 29 3.30 1.74 9.55
C ILE A 29 2.34 1.49 8.38
N GLN A 30 2.86 1.36 7.15
CA GLN A 30 2.03 1.03 5.99
C GLN A 30 1.41 -0.37 6.10
N ALA A 31 2.17 -1.36 6.60
CA ALA A 31 1.66 -2.72 6.83
C ALA A 31 0.57 -2.76 7.92
N SER A 32 0.78 -2.06 9.03
CA SER A 32 -0.24 -1.98 10.10
C SER A 32 -1.51 -1.26 9.65
N LEU A 33 -1.39 -0.19 8.84
CA LEU A 33 -2.54 0.46 8.21
C LEU A 33 -3.27 -0.48 7.25
N SER A 34 -2.54 -1.25 6.45
CA SER A 34 -3.13 -2.24 5.54
C SER A 34 -3.93 -3.29 6.31
N VAL A 35 -3.37 -3.84 7.39
CA VAL A 35 -4.08 -4.79 8.26
C VAL A 35 -5.31 -4.14 8.91
N ALA A 36 -5.22 -2.90 9.37
CA ALA A 36 -6.36 -2.18 9.94
C ALA A 36 -7.48 -1.96 8.91
N MET A 37 -7.14 -1.67 7.65
CA MET A 37 -8.09 -1.55 6.55
C MET A 37 -8.76 -2.88 6.21
N MET A 38 -8.01 -3.99 6.28
CA MET A 38 -8.54 -5.32 6.05
C MET A 38 -9.54 -5.74 7.14
N ILE A 39 -9.18 -5.56 8.42
CA ILE A 39 -10.04 -5.97 9.54
C ILE A 39 -11.27 -5.07 9.66
N VAL A 40 -11.13 -3.76 9.51
CA VAL A 40 -12.22 -2.80 9.77
C VAL A 40 -13.02 -2.50 8.51
N GLY A 41 -12.37 -2.48 7.34
CA GLY A 41 -13.00 -2.21 6.04
C GLY A 41 -13.44 -3.46 5.28
N GLY A 42 -13.00 -4.65 5.68
CA GLY A 42 -13.24 -5.89 4.93
C GLY A 42 -12.60 -5.90 3.54
N ILE A 43 -11.61 -5.03 3.32
CA ILE A 43 -10.95 -4.87 2.02
C ILE A 43 -9.73 -5.79 1.98
N GLU A 44 -9.88 -6.94 1.35
CA GLU A 44 -8.80 -7.90 1.12
C GLU A 44 -8.88 -8.47 -0.30
N LEU A 45 -7.71 -8.79 -0.87
CA LEU A 45 -7.59 -9.46 -2.16
C LEU A 45 -8.01 -10.93 -2.04
N ASN A 46 -9.30 -11.17 -2.30
CA ASN A 46 -9.89 -12.50 -2.32
C ASN A 46 -9.58 -13.27 -3.62
N THR A 47 -9.37 -12.55 -4.72
CA THR A 47 -9.08 -13.10 -6.04
C THR A 47 -8.17 -12.16 -6.82
N ILE A 48 -7.26 -12.70 -7.61
CA ILE A 48 -6.46 -11.91 -8.59
C ILE A 48 -7.23 -11.68 -9.90
N GLY A 49 -8.44 -12.23 -10.00
CA GLY A 49 -9.20 -12.29 -11.24
C GLY A 49 -8.67 -13.36 -12.19
N ASP A 50 -9.09 -13.27 -13.45
CA ASP A 50 -8.60 -14.11 -14.54
C ASP A 50 -7.40 -13.44 -15.22
N ILE A 51 -6.20 -13.70 -14.69
CA ILE A 51 -4.96 -13.09 -15.19
C ILE A 51 -4.63 -13.59 -16.61
N LEU A 52 -5.03 -14.81 -16.96
CA LEU A 52 -4.65 -15.48 -18.20
C LEU A 52 -5.71 -15.37 -19.32
N GLY A 53 -6.86 -14.75 -19.05
CA GLY A 53 -7.96 -14.65 -20.02
C GLY A 53 -8.62 -16.00 -20.34
N SER A 54 -8.48 -16.96 -19.43
CA SER A 54 -8.91 -18.36 -19.56
C SER A 54 -10.32 -18.63 -19.04
N GLY A 55 -10.94 -17.64 -18.38
CA GLY A 55 -12.19 -17.75 -17.64
C GLY A 55 -12.03 -18.29 -16.21
N GLU A 56 -10.82 -18.69 -15.81
CA GLU A 56 -10.56 -19.27 -14.49
C GLU A 56 -10.17 -18.18 -13.47
N VAL A 57 -11.02 -17.97 -12.47
CA VAL A 57 -10.80 -16.97 -11.43
C VAL A 57 -9.91 -17.55 -10.34
N VAL A 58 -8.68 -17.06 -10.21
CA VAL A 58 -7.73 -17.55 -9.20
C VAL A 58 -8.06 -16.93 -7.84
N THR A 59 -8.63 -17.75 -6.95
CA THR A 59 -8.88 -17.35 -5.56
C THR A 59 -7.62 -17.48 -4.71
N LEU A 60 -7.39 -16.51 -3.83
CA LEU A 60 -6.16 -16.41 -3.03
C LEU A 60 -6.28 -17.09 -1.67
N GLY A 61 -7.50 -17.24 -1.15
CA GLY A 61 -7.74 -17.70 0.20
C GLY A 61 -6.90 -16.93 1.22
N TRP A 62 -6.30 -17.64 2.17
CA TRP A 62 -5.47 -17.03 3.22
C TRP A 62 -4.21 -16.30 2.69
N PHE A 63 -3.74 -16.62 1.48
CA PHE A 63 -2.61 -15.92 0.87
C PHE A 63 -3.01 -14.50 0.44
N GLY A 64 -4.31 -14.24 0.30
CA GLY A 64 -4.91 -12.94 0.02
C GLY A 64 -4.50 -11.87 1.02
N TYR A 65 -4.39 -12.24 2.30
CA TYR A 65 -3.96 -11.33 3.36
C TYR A 65 -2.55 -10.79 3.10
N PHE A 66 -1.60 -11.68 2.80
CA PHE A 66 -0.21 -11.30 2.51
C PHE A 66 -0.12 -10.46 1.24
N VAL A 67 -0.79 -10.90 0.17
CA VAL A 67 -0.79 -10.18 -1.11
C VAL A 67 -1.40 -8.79 -0.95
N THR A 68 -2.46 -8.63 -0.16
CA THR A 68 -3.07 -7.32 0.12
C THR A 68 -2.06 -6.38 0.78
N ILE A 69 -1.35 -6.84 1.80
CA ILE A 69 -0.34 -6.04 2.50
C ILE A 69 0.76 -5.59 1.53
N PHE A 70 1.32 -6.54 0.76
CA PHE A 70 2.34 -6.21 -0.23
C PHE A 70 1.82 -5.30 -1.35
N ALA A 71 0.57 -5.45 -1.78
CA ALA A 71 -0.04 -4.61 -2.80
C ALA A 71 -0.24 -3.17 -2.30
N VAL A 72 -0.75 -2.99 -1.08
CA VAL A 72 -0.93 -1.65 -0.49
C VAL A 72 0.41 -0.97 -0.26
N VAL A 73 1.36 -1.64 0.39
CA VAL A 73 2.70 -1.12 0.64
C VAL A 73 3.43 -0.84 -0.67
N GLY A 74 3.35 -1.77 -1.63
CA GLY A 74 3.95 -1.65 -2.96
C GLY A 74 3.38 -0.48 -3.74
N ALA A 75 2.06 -0.31 -3.75
CA ALA A 75 1.41 0.84 -4.38
C ALA A 75 1.87 2.16 -3.77
N ILE A 76 1.90 2.29 -2.44
CA ILE A 76 2.34 3.52 -1.76
C ILE A 76 3.80 3.85 -2.11
N ASN A 77 4.69 2.86 -2.07
CA ASN A 77 6.11 3.09 -2.40
C ASN A 77 6.31 3.36 -3.90
N ALA A 78 5.53 2.73 -4.78
CA ALA A 78 5.56 3.01 -6.21
C ALA A 78 5.06 4.42 -6.54
N PHE A 79 3.97 4.89 -5.90
CA PHE A 79 3.50 6.26 -6.03
C PHE A 79 4.55 7.27 -5.56
N ASN A 80 5.16 7.05 -4.39
CA ASN A 80 6.27 7.90 -3.91
C ASN A 80 7.46 7.93 -4.90
N MET A 81 7.76 6.81 -5.57
CA MET A 81 8.85 6.73 -6.55
C MET A 81 8.52 7.45 -7.86
N VAL A 82 7.27 7.36 -8.34
CA VAL A 82 6.80 8.06 -9.53
C VAL A 82 6.72 9.56 -9.28
N ASP A 83 6.14 9.99 -8.16
CA ASP A 83 6.10 11.41 -7.76
C ASP A 83 7.52 11.98 -7.55
N GLY A 84 8.46 11.16 -7.07
CA GLY A 84 9.87 11.53 -6.92
C GLY A 84 10.62 11.73 -8.25
N ILE A 85 10.20 11.06 -9.33
CA ILE A 85 10.72 11.30 -10.69
C ILE A 85 10.16 12.60 -11.26
N ASP A 86 8.88 12.91 -11.03
CA ASP A 86 8.28 14.20 -11.38
C ASP A 86 8.84 15.35 -10.50
N GLY A 87 9.45 15.04 -9.36
CA GLY A 87 10.29 15.95 -8.57
C GLY A 87 11.63 16.32 -9.22
N LEU A 88 12.05 15.65 -10.30
CA LEU A 88 13.16 16.06 -11.17
C LEU A 88 12.69 16.95 -12.35
N LEU A 89 11.38 17.26 -12.42
CA LEU A 89 10.75 18.15 -13.40
C LEU A 89 10.19 19.44 -12.75
N GLY A 90 10.72 19.81 -11.57
CA GLY A 90 10.72 21.19 -11.08
C GLY A 90 11.76 22.07 -11.80
N GLY A 91 11.91 21.88 -13.11
CA GLY A 91 12.72 22.67 -14.02
C GLY A 91 11.86 23.32 -15.09
#